data_AF-A0A0A6PVZ2-F1
#
_entry.id   AF-A0A0A6PVZ2-F1
#
_cell.length_a   1.000
_cell.length_b   1.000
_cell.length_c   1.000
_cell.angle_alpha   90.00
_cell.angle_beta   90.00
_cell.angle_gamma   90.00
#
_symmetry.space_group_name_H-M   'P 1'
#
loop_
_entity.id
_entity.type
_entity.pdbx_description
1 polymer ?
#
loop_
_entity_poly.entity_id
_entity_poly.type
_entity_poly.pdbx_seq_one_letter_code
_entity_poly.pdbx_strand_id
1 'polypeptide(L)'
;MIKKGSIVGLIPLIVFLALYMGIGIFTGSFDNMPLMVGVLIAVGIGLLLNRKENGKTTFEEKVDIFCKGGGEHTLVQIILIYILAGAFYGTASGMHAVDSVVNIGLAILPSNMILPGLFLIGCLLSFSMGTSMGTVAALIPIAIDISSKTGINVALVSGVVVGGAMFGDNLSFISDTTIAATRTQEVEMKDKFKINILMVIPAVILNIVFLYLNSPATVIEDTSYTFNIVNIIPYILIIVLSILGLNVVKVMSFGVISGIIIGVIHGDFSLLQSLTVIHDGMIGMEDMAIITIFVGGMVALMEHLGGIDFLLEKLTKNTKSVKGGELSIAALVSLLDIATTNNTVSIIAAGPIARDIADEYGIDRRRVASILDIFSSAFNGLLPYAGQLLVAAGLTGVTPTNIMVYNWYSILMLIFGIIFILLGWPKLKYSNRVLKKVDKNEREVLKIAENS
;
A
#
# COMPACT_ATOMS: atom_id res chain seq x y z
N MET A 1 -9.64 13.61 -24.51
CA MET A 1 -9.92 12.55 -25.50
C MET A 1 -9.26 11.28 -25.01
N ILE A 2 -10.04 10.26 -24.66
CA ILE A 2 -9.52 8.94 -24.27
C ILE A 2 -8.87 8.35 -25.52
N LYS A 3 -7.58 7.97 -25.45
CA LYS A 3 -6.93 7.24 -26.54
C LYS A 3 -7.63 5.89 -26.63
N LYS A 4 -7.81 5.37 -27.86
CA LYS A 4 -8.53 4.11 -28.03
C LYS A 4 -7.85 2.98 -27.24
N GLY A 5 -8.60 2.29 -26.39
CA GLY A 5 -8.08 1.22 -25.56
C GLY A 5 -7.69 -0.02 -26.34
N SER A 6 -6.70 -0.77 -25.86
CA SER A 6 -6.32 -2.06 -26.42
C SER A 6 -6.07 -3.11 -25.33
N ILE A 7 -6.84 -4.20 -25.36
CA ILE A 7 -6.68 -5.35 -24.44
C ILE A 7 -5.29 -5.98 -24.51
N VAL A 8 -4.57 -5.80 -25.63
CA VAL A 8 -3.18 -6.26 -25.79
C VAL A 8 -2.28 -5.70 -24.69
N GLY A 9 -2.54 -4.48 -24.22
CA GLY A 9 -1.78 -3.89 -23.13
C GLY A 9 -1.97 -4.54 -21.78
N LEU A 10 -3.03 -5.35 -21.57
CA LEU A 10 -3.22 -6.10 -20.33
C LEU A 10 -2.57 -7.50 -20.38
N ILE A 11 -2.07 -7.95 -21.54
CA ILE A 11 -1.49 -9.29 -21.69
C ILE A 11 -0.31 -9.54 -20.72
N PRO A 12 0.65 -8.61 -20.52
CA PRO A 12 1.74 -8.83 -19.57
C PRO A 12 1.23 -9.19 -18.17
N LEU A 13 0.31 -8.37 -17.63
CA LEU A 13 -0.31 -8.63 -16.34
C LEU A 13 -1.12 -9.94 -16.32
N ILE A 14 -1.93 -10.20 -17.35
CA ILE A 14 -2.72 -11.43 -17.43
C ILE A 14 -1.82 -12.66 -17.42
N VAL A 15 -0.71 -12.63 -18.15
CA VAL A 15 0.25 -13.74 -18.16
C VAL A 15 0.93 -13.87 -16.80
N PHE A 16 1.37 -12.77 -16.20
CA PHE A 16 1.94 -12.78 -14.85
C PHE A 16 0.98 -13.44 -13.86
N LEU A 17 -0.27 -12.98 -13.79
CA LEU A 17 -1.29 -13.51 -12.89
C LEU A 17 -1.62 -14.98 -13.22
N ALA A 18 -1.77 -15.34 -14.50
CA ALA A 18 -2.09 -16.70 -14.90
C ALA A 18 -0.98 -17.70 -14.55
N LEU A 19 0.28 -17.32 -14.75
CA LEU A 19 1.42 -18.17 -14.39
C LEU A 19 1.55 -18.28 -12.87
N TYR A 20 1.51 -17.15 -12.17
CA TYR A 20 1.68 -17.10 -10.72
C TYR A 20 0.56 -17.83 -9.99
N MET A 21 -0.71 -17.53 -10.33
CA MET A 21 -1.86 -18.23 -9.77
C MET A 21 -1.95 -19.69 -10.24
N GLY A 22 -1.66 -19.95 -11.51
CA GLY A 22 -1.73 -21.29 -12.09
C GLY A 22 -0.76 -22.26 -11.42
N ILE A 23 0.50 -21.86 -11.24
CA ILE A 23 1.50 -22.70 -10.56
C ILE A 23 1.17 -22.81 -9.07
N GLY A 24 0.78 -21.72 -8.41
CA GLY A 24 0.39 -21.75 -7.00
C GLY A 24 -0.75 -22.72 -6.71
N ILE A 25 -1.80 -22.70 -7.55
CA ILE A 25 -2.96 -23.60 -7.42
C ILE A 25 -2.59 -25.04 -7.79
N PHE A 26 -1.85 -25.25 -8.89
CA PHE A 26 -1.51 -26.59 -9.36
C PHE A 26 -0.56 -27.34 -8.40
N THR A 27 0.38 -26.61 -7.79
CA THR A 27 1.36 -27.19 -6.88
C THR A 27 0.94 -27.13 -5.40
N GLY A 28 -0.13 -26.39 -5.09
CA GLY A 28 -0.58 -26.14 -3.73
C GLY A 28 0.28 -25.15 -2.93
N SER A 29 1.34 -24.59 -3.52
CA SER A 29 2.15 -23.54 -2.90
C SER A 29 2.57 -22.48 -3.92
N PHE A 30 2.31 -21.22 -3.60
CA PHE A 30 2.74 -20.07 -4.39
C PHE A 30 4.26 -19.85 -4.35
N ASP A 31 4.97 -20.48 -3.41
CA ASP A 31 6.43 -20.41 -3.30
C ASP A 31 7.13 -21.09 -4.49
N ASN A 32 6.43 -22.03 -5.16
CA ASN A 32 6.93 -22.73 -6.34
C ASN A 32 7.00 -21.84 -7.60
N MET A 33 6.41 -20.64 -7.56
CA MET A 33 6.57 -19.65 -8.61
C MET A 33 7.23 -18.39 -8.05
N PRO A 34 8.57 -18.28 -8.12
CA PRO A 34 9.27 -17.08 -7.67
C PRO A 34 8.72 -15.85 -8.39
N LEU A 35 8.36 -14.82 -7.60
CA LEU A 35 7.69 -13.63 -8.09
C LEU A 35 8.48 -12.96 -9.22
N MET A 36 9.79 -12.82 -9.04
CA MET A 36 10.72 -12.23 -10.01
C MET A 36 10.69 -12.95 -11.36
N VAL A 37 10.65 -14.29 -11.37
CA VAL A 37 10.60 -15.08 -12.60
C VAL A 37 9.28 -14.85 -13.32
N GLY A 38 8.17 -14.79 -12.59
CA GLY A 38 6.87 -14.47 -13.17
C GLY A 38 6.83 -13.10 -13.83
N VAL A 39 7.32 -12.07 -13.12
CA VAL A 39 7.36 -10.70 -13.65
C VAL A 39 8.31 -10.62 -14.86
N LEU A 40 9.47 -11.29 -14.82
CA LEU A 40 10.42 -11.33 -15.94
C LEU A 40 9.78 -11.91 -17.21
N ILE A 41 9.05 -13.03 -17.10
CA ILE A 41 8.34 -13.64 -18.24
C ILE A 41 7.29 -12.68 -18.80
N ALA A 42 6.52 -12.03 -17.93
CA ALA A 42 5.50 -11.06 -18.32
C ALA A 42 6.08 -9.83 -19.03
N VAL A 43 7.17 -9.28 -18.51
CA VAL A 43 7.94 -8.20 -19.15
C VAL A 43 8.46 -8.64 -20.51
N GLY A 44 9.05 -9.84 -20.60
CA GLY A 44 9.53 -10.40 -21.86
C GLY A 44 8.44 -10.47 -22.92
N ILE A 45 7.23 -10.91 -22.54
CA ILE A 45 6.07 -10.91 -23.43
C ILE A 45 5.67 -9.47 -23.79
N GLY A 46 5.59 -8.56 -22.82
CA GLY A 46 5.30 -7.15 -23.06
C GLY A 46 6.22 -6.50 -24.09
N LEU A 47 7.52 -6.78 -24.02
CA LEU A 47 8.52 -6.30 -24.97
C LEU A 47 8.34 -6.89 -26.38
N LEU A 48 7.73 -8.06 -26.53
CA LEU A 48 7.45 -8.68 -27.83
C LEU A 48 6.13 -8.18 -28.45
N LEU A 49 5.22 -7.65 -27.63
CA LEU A 49 3.93 -7.13 -28.10
C LEU A 49 4.08 -5.79 -28.82
N ASN A 50 3.11 -5.52 -29.71
CA ASN A 50 2.99 -4.25 -30.40
C ASN A 50 1.51 -3.83 -30.45
N ARG A 51 1.27 -2.53 -30.41
CA ARG A 51 -0.06 -1.96 -30.60
C ARG A 51 -0.34 -1.81 -32.10
N LYS A 52 -1.46 -2.36 -32.58
CA LYS A 52 -1.86 -2.30 -34.01
C LYS A 52 -1.98 -0.87 -34.56
N GLU A 53 -2.31 0.11 -33.72
CA GLU A 53 -2.62 1.49 -34.15
C GLU A 53 -1.43 2.47 -34.15
N ASN A 54 -0.32 2.18 -33.47
CA ASN A 54 0.80 3.15 -33.31
C ASN A 54 2.01 2.87 -34.24
N GLY A 55 1.86 2.02 -35.25
CA GLY A 55 3.01 1.51 -36.01
C GLY A 55 3.86 0.55 -35.18
N LYS A 56 4.93 -0.02 -35.77
CA LYS A 56 5.86 -0.89 -35.04
C LYS A 56 6.78 -0.03 -34.18
N THR A 57 6.50 0.09 -32.89
CA THR A 57 7.48 0.57 -31.89
C THR A 57 8.66 -0.40 -31.89
N THR A 58 9.88 0.11 -31.94
CA THR A 58 11.08 -0.77 -31.97
C THR A 58 11.25 -1.49 -30.62
N PHE A 59 12.09 -2.52 -30.59
CA PHE A 59 12.40 -3.20 -29.35
C PHE A 59 13.14 -2.25 -28.38
N GLU A 60 14.07 -1.46 -28.91
CA GLU A 60 14.87 -0.48 -28.18
C GLU A 60 14.00 0.60 -27.53
N GLU A 61 13.01 1.13 -28.27
CA GLU A 61 12.04 2.09 -27.72
C GLU A 61 11.22 1.49 -26.58
N LYS A 62 10.82 0.21 -26.69
CA LYS A 62 10.10 -0.49 -25.62
C LYS A 62 10.97 -0.73 -24.39
N VAL A 63 12.25 -1.02 -24.59
CA VAL A 63 13.21 -1.11 -23.48
C VAL A 63 13.38 0.25 -22.80
N ASP A 64 13.46 1.35 -23.55
CA ASP A 64 13.50 2.70 -22.97
C ASP A 64 12.23 3.04 -22.17
N ILE A 65 11.05 2.67 -22.69
CA ILE A 65 9.78 2.81 -21.95
C ILE A 65 9.79 1.99 -20.65
N PHE A 66 10.26 0.74 -20.72
CA PHE A 66 10.41 -0.10 -19.53
C PHE A 66 11.35 0.53 -18.49
N CYS A 67 12.53 1.01 -18.92
CA CYS A 67 13.51 1.64 -18.04
C CYS A 67 12.96 2.92 -17.40
N LYS A 68 12.24 3.75 -18.17
CA LYS A 68 11.56 4.95 -17.66
C LYS A 68 10.48 4.59 -16.63
N GLY A 69 9.73 3.52 -16.88
CA GLY A 69 8.74 3.00 -15.93
C GLY A 69 9.36 2.50 -14.64
N GLY A 70 10.40 1.66 -14.72
CA GLY A 70 11.11 1.15 -13.55
C GLY A 70 11.89 2.22 -12.78
N GLY A 71 12.29 3.30 -13.45
CA GLY A 71 12.96 4.46 -12.87
C GLY A 71 12.01 5.60 -12.47
N GLU A 72 10.70 5.35 -12.39
CA GLU A 72 9.73 6.37 -11.95
C GLU A 72 10.04 6.80 -10.51
N HIS A 73 9.86 8.10 -10.24
CA HIS A 73 10.30 8.72 -8.99
C HIS A 73 9.72 8.05 -7.75
N THR A 74 8.44 7.68 -7.75
CA THR A 74 7.79 6.99 -6.63
C THR A 74 8.44 5.62 -6.41
N LEU A 75 8.68 4.84 -7.46
CA LEU A 75 9.33 3.53 -7.35
C LEU A 75 10.77 3.63 -6.84
N VAL A 76 11.53 4.62 -7.29
CA VAL A 76 12.89 4.85 -6.79
C VAL A 76 12.87 5.22 -5.30
N GLN A 77 11.88 6.00 -4.84
CA GLN A 77 11.70 6.28 -3.42
C GLN A 77 11.37 5.02 -2.61
N ILE A 78 10.56 4.12 -3.16
CA ILE A 78 10.24 2.82 -2.55
C ILE A 78 11.51 2.00 -2.34
N ILE A 79 12.35 1.89 -3.38
CA ILE A 79 13.63 1.17 -3.31
C ILE A 79 14.54 1.78 -2.24
N LEU A 80 14.62 3.12 -2.16
CA LEU A 80 15.41 3.78 -1.13
C LEU A 80 14.92 3.43 0.29
N ILE A 81 13.60 3.38 0.49
CA ILE A 81 13.01 2.97 1.76
C ILE A 81 13.37 1.51 2.07
N TYR A 82 13.34 0.62 1.08
CA TYR A 82 13.66 -0.80 1.28
C TYR A 82 15.09 -0.97 1.79
N ILE A 83 16.04 -0.33 1.09
CA ILE A 83 17.46 -0.41 1.44
C ILE A 83 17.71 0.18 2.84
N LEU A 84 17.08 1.30 3.19
CA LEU A 84 17.20 1.89 4.54
C LEU A 84 16.53 1.05 5.62
N ALA A 85 15.40 0.39 5.31
CA ALA A 85 14.73 -0.52 6.22
C ALA A 85 15.59 -1.75 6.51
N GLY A 86 16.21 -2.33 5.47
CA GLY A 86 17.17 -3.42 5.60
C GLY A 86 18.39 -3.03 6.43
N ALA A 87 18.99 -1.86 6.15
CA ALA A 87 20.08 -1.30 6.95
C ALA A 87 19.70 -1.13 8.42
N PHE A 88 18.50 -0.61 8.70
CA PHE A 88 17.99 -0.43 10.05
C PHE A 88 17.78 -1.78 10.74
N TYR A 89 17.14 -2.73 10.06
CA TYR A 89 16.90 -4.07 10.60
C TYR A 89 18.21 -4.78 10.95
N GLY A 90 19.18 -4.79 10.04
CA GLY A 90 20.51 -5.37 10.30
C GLY A 90 21.16 -4.73 11.53
N THR A 91 21.17 -3.41 11.60
CA THR A 91 21.73 -2.67 12.76
C THR A 91 20.98 -2.99 14.05
N ALA A 92 19.65 -3.00 14.02
CA ALA A 92 18.79 -3.27 15.17
C ALA A 92 18.94 -4.69 15.72
N SER A 93 19.02 -5.67 14.82
CA SER A 93 19.32 -7.04 15.19
C SER A 93 20.73 -7.17 15.76
N GLY A 94 21.72 -6.51 15.15
CA GLY A 94 23.12 -6.57 15.58
C GLY A 94 23.36 -5.99 16.97
N MET A 95 22.58 -4.99 17.41
CA MET A 95 22.71 -4.35 18.73
C MET A 95 21.73 -4.90 19.79
N HIS A 96 21.08 -6.05 19.53
CA HIS A 96 20.09 -6.64 20.43
C HIS A 96 18.90 -5.71 20.79
N ALA A 97 18.54 -4.78 19.89
CA ALA A 97 17.35 -3.94 20.02
C ALA A 97 16.08 -4.78 19.88
N VAL A 98 16.12 -5.68 18.90
CA VAL A 98 15.16 -6.76 18.65
C VAL A 98 14.75 -7.45 19.96
N ASP A 99 15.74 -7.91 20.73
CA ASP A 99 15.46 -8.68 21.93
C ASP A 99 14.76 -7.86 23.02
N SER A 100 15.19 -6.60 23.18
CA SER A 100 14.69 -5.70 24.22
C SER A 100 13.26 -5.25 23.94
N VAL A 101 12.91 -4.94 22.69
CA VAL A 101 11.55 -4.51 22.32
C VAL A 101 10.53 -5.59 22.65
N VAL A 102 10.81 -6.84 22.29
CA VAL A 102 9.86 -7.93 22.53
C VAL A 102 9.73 -8.24 24.01
N ASN A 103 10.84 -8.26 24.74
CA ASN A 103 10.82 -8.55 26.18
C ASN A 103 10.04 -7.47 26.95
N ILE A 104 10.13 -6.20 26.56
CA ILE A 104 9.23 -5.15 27.09
C ILE A 104 7.78 -5.39 26.67
N GLY A 105 7.54 -5.68 25.39
CA GLY A 105 6.19 -5.93 24.87
C GLY A 105 5.48 -7.04 25.65
N LEU A 106 6.16 -8.16 25.88
CA LEU A 106 5.64 -9.30 26.65
C LEU A 106 5.52 -9.01 28.15
N ALA A 107 6.34 -8.12 28.71
CA ALA A 107 6.24 -7.72 30.11
C ALA A 107 5.06 -6.76 30.39
N ILE A 108 4.65 -5.96 29.41
CA ILE A 108 3.63 -4.89 29.60
C ILE A 108 2.28 -5.26 28.98
N LEU A 109 2.27 -5.93 27.82
CA LEU A 109 1.05 -6.23 27.09
C LEU A 109 0.50 -7.61 27.47
N PRO A 110 -0.81 -7.70 27.75
CA PRO A 110 -1.50 -8.98 27.74
C PRO A 110 -1.26 -9.72 26.41
N SER A 111 -1.04 -11.03 26.48
CA SER A 111 -0.74 -11.90 25.32
C SER A 111 -1.81 -11.81 24.22
N ASN A 112 -3.08 -11.68 24.61
CA ASN A 112 -4.22 -11.49 23.71
C ASN A 112 -4.28 -10.12 23.02
N MET A 113 -3.46 -9.15 23.45
CA MET A 113 -3.39 -7.80 22.90
C MET A 113 -2.18 -7.57 21.99
N ILE A 114 -1.34 -8.59 21.77
CA ILE A 114 -0.15 -8.47 20.93
C ILE A 114 -0.52 -8.11 19.48
N LEU A 115 -1.41 -8.87 18.82
CA LEU A 115 -1.80 -8.58 17.44
C LEU A 115 -2.66 -7.31 17.32
N PRO A 116 -3.70 -7.09 18.16
CA PRO A 116 -4.44 -5.82 18.15
C PRO A 116 -3.55 -4.60 18.40
N GLY A 117 -2.61 -4.69 19.35
CA GLY A 117 -1.68 -3.63 19.69
C GLY A 117 -0.77 -3.30 18.51
N LEU A 118 -0.20 -4.32 17.86
CA LEU A 118 0.63 -4.14 16.67
C LEU A 118 -0.14 -3.46 15.52
N PHE A 119 -1.39 -3.88 15.28
CA PHE A 119 -2.27 -3.23 14.30
C PHE A 119 -2.49 -1.75 14.63
N LEU A 120 -2.84 -1.43 15.88
CA LEU A 120 -3.14 -0.07 16.32
C LEU A 120 -1.92 0.86 16.25
N ILE A 121 -0.74 0.35 16.60
CA ILE A 121 0.53 1.08 16.42
C ILE A 121 0.76 1.35 14.93
N GLY A 122 0.51 0.37 14.06
CA GLY A 122 0.54 0.55 12.60
C GLY A 122 -0.43 1.63 12.12
N CYS A 123 -1.67 1.61 12.58
CA CYS A 123 -2.66 2.62 12.25
C CYS A 123 -2.19 4.02 12.66
N LEU A 124 -1.67 4.18 13.88
CA LEU A 124 -1.18 5.46 14.40
C LEU A 124 0.02 5.97 13.59
N LEU A 125 1.03 5.12 13.40
CA LEU A 125 2.23 5.49 12.65
C LEU A 125 1.91 5.87 11.22
N SER A 126 1.12 5.05 10.53
CA SER A 126 0.78 5.33 9.14
C SER A 126 -0.08 6.59 9.00
N PHE A 127 -1.01 6.81 9.92
CA PHE A 127 -1.80 8.04 9.95
C PHE A 127 -0.91 9.28 10.11
N SER A 128 0.09 9.22 11.00
CA SER A 128 1.02 10.31 11.29
C SER A 128 2.08 10.54 10.21
N MET A 129 2.67 9.49 9.65
CA MET A 129 3.70 9.59 8.61
C MET A 129 3.13 9.92 7.24
N GLY A 130 1.87 9.55 6.99
CA GLY A 130 1.25 9.68 5.67
C GLY A 130 1.75 8.68 4.63
N THR A 131 2.54 7.68 5.04
CA THR A 131 3.08 6.64 4.14
C THR A 131 2.91 5.24 4.74
N SER A 132 2.24 4.36 4.00
CA SER A 132 2.13 2.95 4.36
C SER A 132 3.45 2.20 4.26
N MET A 133 4.22 2.38 3.19
CA MET A 133 5.49 1.67 3.00
C MET A 133 6.51 1.99 4.09
N GLY A 134 6.61 3.26 4.49
CA GLY A 134 7.44 3.65 5.62
C GLY A 134 6.98 3.04 6.94
N THR A 135 5.67 2.88 7.13
CA THR A 135 5.11 2.22 8.32
C THR A 135 5.46 0.73 8.36
N VAL A 136 5.32 0.03 7.23
CA VAL A 136 5.69 -1.38 7.12
C VAL A 136 7.18 -1.55 7.39
N ALA A 137 8.03 -0.74 6.76
CA ALA A 137 9.48 -0.74 6.97
C ALA A 137 9.87 -0.52 8.44
N ALA A 138 9.14 0.34 9.16
CA ALA A 138 9.38 0.63 10.57
C ALA A 138 8.95 -0.51 11.50
N LEU A 139 7.82 -1.17 11.21
CA LEU A 139 7.16 -2.08 12.14
C LEU A 139 7.44 -3.56 11.89
N ILE A 140 7.78 -3.95 10.66
CA ILE A 140 8.06 -5.36 10.36
C ILE A 140 9.22 -5.93 11.19
N PRO A 141 10.33 -5.22 11.42
CA PRO A 141 11.36 -5.66 12.37
C PRO A 141 10.77 -6.08 13.72
N ILE A 142 9.97 -5.21 14.34
CA ILE A 142 9.30 -5.47 15.61
C ILE A 142 8.37 -6.70 15.51
N ALA A 143 7.66 -6.84 14.39
CA ALA A 143 6.75 -7.96 14.15
C ALA A 143 7.49 -9.31 14.03
N ILE A 144 8.60 -9.36 13.29
CA ILE A 144 9.48 -10.54 13.19
C ILE A 144 9.92 -10.97 14.59
N ASP A 145 10.30 -10.00 15.41
CA ASP A 145 10.80 -10.26 16.75
C ASP A 145 9.70 -10.80 17.67
N ILE A 146 8.50 -10.22 17.59
CA ILE A 146 7.33 -10.74 18.30
C ILE A 146 7.07 -12.19 17.88
N SER A 147 7.10 -12.47 16.58
CA SER A 147 6.89 -13.82 16.04
C SER A 147 7.92 -14.83 16.58
N SER A 148 9.20 -14.48 16.61
CA SER A 148 10.27 -15.40 17.04
C SER A 148 10.17 -15.80 18.52
N LYS A 149 9.72 -14.89 19.41
CA LYS A 149 9.59 -15.19 20.85
C LYS A 149 8.23 -15.77 21.25
N THR A 150 7.17 -15.44 20.51
CA THR A 150 5.80 -15.90 20.84
C THR A 150 5.40 -17.16 20.09
N GLY A 151 6.13 -17.52 19.03
CA GLY A 151 5.76 -18.59 18.11
C GLY A 151 4.58 -18.24 17.19
N ILE A 152 4.08 -17.01 17.21
CA ILE A 152 3.03 -16.57 16.28
C ILE A 152 3.59 -16.64 14.85
N ASN A 153 2.79 -17.09 13.89
CA ASN A 153 3.17 -17.14 12.49
C ASN A 153 3.67 -15.76 11.98
N VAL A 154 4.89 -15.71 11.44
CA VAL A 154 5.52 -14.49 10.91
C VAL A 154 4.71 -13.83 9.80
N ALA A 155 4.02 -14.61 8.97
CA ALA A 155 3.15 -14.09 7.92
C ALA A 155 1.91 -13.40 8.50
N LEU A 156 1.37 -13.90 9.62
CA LEU A 156 0.23 -13.28 10.31
C LEU A 156 0.62 -11.92 10.90
N VAL A 157 1.69 -11.85 11.69
CA VAL A 157 2.14 -10.56 12.26
C VAL A 157 2.51 -9.56 11.16
N SER A 158 3.03 -10.03 10.03
CA SER A 158 3.33 -9.19 8.86
C SER A 158 2.06 -8.67 8.21
N GLY A 159 1.04 -9.52 8.02
CA GLY A 159 -0.27 -9.11 7.49
C GLY A 159 -0.97 -8.09 8.39
N VAL A 160 -0.79 -8.22 9.71
CA VAL A 160 -1.26 -7.25 10.71
C VAL A 160 -0.60 -5.89 10.53
N VAL A 161 0.73 -5.85 10.38
CA VAL A 161 1.47 -4.60 10.13
C VAL A 161 1.03 -3.95 8.82
N VAL A 162 0.93 -4.73 7.73
CA VAL A 162 0.48 -4.22 6.43
C VAL A 162 -0.94 -3.68 6.55
N GLY A 163 -1.86 -4.37 7.24
CA GLY A 163 -3.20 -3.86 7.50
C GLY A 163 -3.21 -2.53 8.25
N GLY A 164 -2.39 -2.39 9.29
CA GLY A 164 -2.22 -1.13 10.03
C GLY A 164 -1.69 0.00 9.15
N ALA A 165 -0.76 -0.33 8.23
CA ALA A 165 -0.24 0.61 7.25
C ALA A 165 -1.30 1.04 6.21
N MET A 166 -2.16 0.11 5.77
CA MET A 166 -3.26 0.41 4.84
C MET A 166 -4.33 1.30 5.46
N PHE A 167 -4.50 1.24 6.78
CA PHE A 167 -5.41 2.15 7.49
C PHE A 167 -4.96 3.61 7.33
N GLY A 168 -3.67 3.89 7.49
CA GLY A 168 -3.16 5.26 7.39
C GLY A 168 -3.14 5.79 5.96
N ASP A 169 -2.79 4.99 4.95
CA ASP A 169 -2.92 5.37 3.54
C ASP A 169 -4.36 5.80 3.22
N ASN A 170 -5.34 5.10 3.80
CA ASN A 170 -6.74 5.40 3.53
C ASN A 170 -7.27 6.61 4.34
N LEU A 171 -6.74 6.93 5.52
CA LEU A 171 -7.34 7.95 6.39
C LEU A 171 -6.48 9.19 6.65
N SER A 172 -5.17 9.14 6.38
CA SER A 172 -4.27 10.25 6.66
C SER A 172 -4.57 11.48 5.79
N PHE A 173 -4.54 12.66 6.41
CA PHE A 173 -4.73 13.93 5.70
C PHE A 173 -3.54 14.30 4.79
N ILE A 174 -2.38 13.71 5.01
CA ILE A 174 -1.15 14.04 4.29
C ILE A 174 -0.72 12.93 3.32
N SER A 175 -1.51 11.86 3.18
CA SER A 175 -1.21 10.78 2.23
C SER A 175 -1.49 11.19 0.79
N ASP A 176 -0.62 10.76 -0.12
CA ASP A 176 -0.71 11.04 -1.55
C ASP A 176 -2.03 10.55 -2.16
N THR A 177 -2.53 9.41 -1.71
CA THR A 177 -3.83 8.85 -2.15
C THR A 177 -4.98 9.76 -1.75
N THR A 178 -4.98 10.27 -0.51
CA THR A 178 -6.01 11.17 0.00
C THR A 178 -5.97 12.51 -0.74
N ILE A 179 -4.77 13.04 -1.00
CA ILE A 179 -4.58 14.26 -1.79
C ILE A 179 -5.07 14.05 -3.22
N ALA A 180 -4.71 12.94 -3.86
CA ALA A 180 -5.13 12.60 -5.22
C ALA A 180 -6.67 12.44 -5.32
N ALA A 181 -7.29 11.70 -4.38
CA ALA A 181 -8.72 11.45 -4.40
C ALA A 181 -9.51 12.74 -4.19
N THR A 182 -9.06 13.61 -3.29
CA THR A 182 -9.74 14.86 -2.98
C THR A 182 -9.54 15.92 -4.07
N ARG A 183 -8.35 16.01 -4.66
CA ARG A 183 -8.08 16.92 -5.78
C ARG A 183 -8.82 16.53 -7.05
N THR A 184 -8.82 15.24 -7.41
CA THR A 184 -9.54 14.77 -8.62
C THR A 184 -11.04 14.95 -8.53
N GLN A 185 -11.61 14.92 -7.31
CA GLN A 185 -13.04 15.11 -7.07
C GLN A 185 -13.41 16.52 -6.59
N GLU A 186 -12.44 17.42 -6.47
CA GLU A 186 -12.61 18.82 -6.03
C GLU A 186 -13.35 18.96 -4.68
N VAL A 187 -13.00 18.09 -3.73
CA VAL A 187 -13.58 18.07 -2.37
C VAL A 187 -12.52 18.35 -1.31
N GLU A 188 -12.97 18.84 -0.15
CA GLU A 188 -12.09 19.07 0.99
C GLU A 188 -11.69 17.74 1.65
N MET A 189 -10.43 17.63 2.05
CA MET A 189 -9.92 16.42 2.73
C MET A 189 -10.69 16.08 4.01
N LYS A 190 -11.11 17.09 4.78
CA LYS A 190 -11.93 16.92 5.99
C LYS A 190 -13.28 16.27 5.69
N ASP A 191 -13.88 16.58 4.55
CA ASP A 191 -15.18 16.06 4.18
C ASP A 191 -15.08 14.61 3.68
N LYS A 192 -14.03 14.28 2.93
CA LYS A 192 -13.68 12.89 2.61
C LYS A 192 -13.43 12.08 3.87
N PHE A 193 -12.59 12.56 4.78
CA PHE A 193 -12.25 11.85 6.03
C PHE A 193 -13.48 11.43 6.83
N LYS A 194 -14.47 12.32 6.97
CA LYS A 194 -15.73 12.02 7.69
C LYS A 194 -16.52 10.87 7.08
N ILE A 195 -16.54 10.75 5.75
CA ILE A 195 -17.23 9.64 5.07
C ILE A 195 -16.41 8.38 5.18
N ASN A 196 -15.11 8.50 4.96
CA ASN A 196 -14.18 7.39 4.97
C ASN A 196 -14.13 6.70 6.33
N ILE A 197 -14.02 7.46 7.43
CA ILE A 197 -13.98 6.91 8.79
C ILE A 197 -15.28 6.16 9.14
N LEU A 198 -16.43 6.64 8.65
CA LEU A 198 -17.71 5.95 8.82
C LEU A 198 -17.72 4.60 8.10
N MET A 199 -17.16 4.54 6.89
CA MET A 199 -17.05 3.29 6.13
C MET A 199 -15.98 2.34 6.69
N VAL A 200 -14.95 2.84 7.36
CA VAL A 200 -13.79 2.05 7.79
C VAL A 200 -13.92 1.53 9.23
N ILE A 201 -14.57 2.27 10.14
CA ILE A 201 -14.69 1.87 11.55
C ILE A 201 -15.20 0.43 11.74
N PRO A 202 -16.25 -0.04 11.03
CA PRO A 202 -16.71 -1.42 11.17
C PRO A 202 -15.66 -2.45 10.76
N ALA A 203 -14.86 -2.17 9.73
CA ALA A 203 -13.73 -3.01 9.33
C ALA A 203 -12.64 -3.03 10.41
N VAL A 204 -12.33 -1.87 11.01
CA VAL A 204 -11.35 -1.74 12.11
C VAL A 204 -11.77 -2.55 13.33
N ILE A 205 -13.01 -2.40 13.78
CA ILE A 205 -13.55 -3.09 14.96
C ILE A 205 -13.52 -4.60 14.72
N LEU A 206 -14.01 -5.07 13.57
CA LEU A 206 -14.05 -6.49 13.26
C LEU A 206 -12.63 -7.07 13.11
N ASN A 207 -11.71 -6.31 12.51
CA ASN A 207 -10.30 -6.70 12.43
C ASN A 207 -9.69 -6.86 13.83
N ILE A 208 -9.87 -5.88 14.73
CA ILE A 208 -9.39 -5.97 16.11
C ILE A 208 -9.94 -7.20 16.83
N VAL A 209 -11.22 -7.52 16.64
CA VAL A 209 -11.85 -8.73 17.21
C VAL A 209 -11.19 -9.99 16.64
N PHE A 210 -11.01 -10.10 15.32
CA PHE A 210 -10.33 -11.25 14.72
C PHE A 210 -8.88 -11.39 15.20
N LEU A 211 -8.14 -10.30 15.33
CA LEU A 211 -6.78 -10.30 15.84
C LEU A 211 -6.71 -10.69 17.32
N TYR A 212 -7.66 -10.24 18.12
CA TYR A 212 -7.77 -10.64 19.52
C TYR A 212 -8.02 -12.16 19.65
N LEU A 213 -8.93 -12.71 18.84
CA LEU A 213 -9.27 -14.14 18.85
C LEU A 213 -8.14 -15.04 18.33
N ASN A 214 -7.26 -14.51 17.47
CA ASN A 214 -6.10 -15.24 16.93
C ASN A 214 -4.79 -14.91 17.66
N SER A 215 -4.83 -14.06 18.69
CA SER A 215 -3.67 -13.84 19.56
C SER A 215 -3.51 -15.03 20.52
N PRO A 216 -2.28 -15.43 20.85
CA PRO A 216 -2.04 -16.57 21.72
C PRO A 216 -2.64 -16.33 23.12
N ALA A 217 -3.31 -17.34 23.68
CA ALA A 217 -3.95 -17.27 24.99
C ALA A 217 -2.94 -17.15 26.14
N THR A 218 -1.77 -17.76 26.01
CA THR A 218 -0.69 -17.75 27.01
C THR A 218 0.65 -17.78 26.29
N VAL A 219 1.47 -16.75 26.51
CA VAL A 219 2.91 -16.82 26.24
C VAL A 219 3.51 -17.42 27.51
N ILE A 220 4.31 -18.48 27.38
CA ILE A 220 4.78 -19.32 28.49
C ILE A 220 5.28 -18.46 29.67
N GLU A 221 4.60 -18.58 30.82
CA GLU A 221 4.98 -17.99 32.10
C GLU A 221 6.15 -18.77 32.69
N ASP A 222 7.38 -18.26 32.56
CA ASP A 222 8.47 -18.48 33.55
C ASP A 222 9.80 -17.75 33.24
N THR A 223 9.86 -16.93 32.19
CA THR A 223 11.07 -16.16 31.87
C THR A 223 11.00 -14.77 32.50
N SER A 224 11.95 -14.46 33.38
CA SER A 224 12.33 -13.08 33.67
C SER A 224 12.65 -12.38 32.34
N TYR A 225 11.76 -11.51 31.87
CA TYR A 225 11.99 -10.73 30.66
C TYR A 225 13.08 -9.69 30.93
N THR A 226 14.33 -10.00 30.61
CA THR A 226 15.44 -9.06 30.70
C THR A 226 15.49 -8.18 29.45
N PHE A 227 15.46 -6.86 29.60
CA PHE A 227 15.53 -5.93 28.49
C PHE A 227 16.43 -4.74 28.84
N ASN A 228 17.09 -4.18 27.82
CA ASN A 228 17.80 -2.91 27.96
C ASN A 228 17.00 -1.80 27.28
N ILE A 229 16.55 -0.82 28.07
CA ILE A 229 15.76 0.32 27.56
C ILE A 229 16.56 1.13 26.53
N VAL A 230 17.89 1.18 26.66
CA VAL A 230 18.76 1.90 25.72
C VAL A 230 18.69 1.28 24.33
N ASN A 231 18.63 -0.05 24.22
CA ASN A 231 18.54 -0.74 22.93
C ASN A 231 17.23 -0.44 22.19
N ILE A 232 16.21 0.09 22.88
CA ILE A 232 14.89 0.38 22.29
C ILE A 232 14.82 1.80 21.73
N ILE A 233 15.77 2.68 22.09
CA ILE A 233 15.84 4.07 21.63
C ILE A 233 15.70 4.20 20.11
N PRO A 234 16.33 3.38 19.25
CA PRO A 234 16.23 3.51 17.80
C PRO A 234 14.82 3.34 17.27
N TYR A 235 14.04 2.40 17.82
CA TYR A 235 12.63 2.22 17.47
C TYR A 235 11.76 3.37 17.98
N ILE A 236 11.98 3.82 19.22
CA ILE A 236 11.25 4.96 19.78
C ILE A 236 11.55 6.23 18.98
N LEU A 237 12.80 6.43 18.56
CA LEU A 237 13.20 7.54 17.72
C LEU A 237 12.45 7.51 16.39
N ILE A 238 12.37 6.33 15.73
CA ILE A 238 11.60 6.17 14.50
C ILE A 238 10.14 6.54 14.73
N ILE A 239 9.51 6.01 15.78
CA ILE A 239 8.10 6.27 16.10
C ILE A 239 7.87 7.76 16.37
N VAL A 240 8.71 8.40 17.19
CA VAL A 240 8.56 9.81 17.56
C VAL A 240 8.78 10.72 16.36
N LEU A 241 9.86 10.53 15.59
CA LEU A 241 10.13 11.35 14.40
C LEU A 241 9.05 11.17 13.32
N SER A 242 8.51 9.97 13.21
CA SER A 242 7.35 9.65 12.37
C SER A 242 6.10 10.42 12.80
N ILE A 243 5.82 10.48 14.10
CA ILE A 243 4.70 11.25 14.67
C ILE A 243 4.88 12.75 14.45
N LEU A 244 6.13 13.23 14.46
CA LEU A 244 6.48 14.61 14.13
C LEU A 244 6.41 14.93 12.63
N GLY A 245 6.06 13.96 11.78
CA GLY A 245 5.84 14.15 10.35
C GLY A 245 7.14 14.26 9.53
N LEU A 246 8.28 13.76 10.03
CA LEU A 246 9.50 13.72 9.24
C LEU A 246 9.36 12.67 8.12
N ASN A 247 9.97 12.96 6.96
CA ASN A 247 10.04 12.03 5.85
C ASN A 247 10.73 10.72 6.28
N VAL A 248 10.14 9.59 5.89
CA VAL A 248 10.60 8.23 6.21
C VAL A 248 12.10 8.01 5.95
N VAL A 249 12.66 8.56 4.87
CA VAL A 249 14.10 8.43 4.57
C VAL A 249 14.93 8.99 5.73
N LYS A 250 14.60 10.20 6.20
CA LYS A 250 15.29 10.81 7.35
C LYS A 250 15.07 10.01 8.63
N VAL A 251 13.83 9.58 8.86
CA VAL A 251 13.46 8.78 10.03
C VAL A 251 14.28 7.49 10.11
N MET A 252 14.35 6.74 9.02
CA MET A 252 15.15 5.50 8.93
C MET A 252 16.64 5.78 9.05
N SER A 253 17.17 6.84 8.41
CA SER A 253 18.58 7.22 8.56
C SER A 253 18.94 7.53 10.01
N PHE A 254 18.10 8.28 10.73
CA PHE A 254 18.33 8.54 12.16
C PHE A 254 18.23 7.26 13.00
N GLY A 255 17.31 6.36 12.66
CA GLY A 255 17.21 5.03 13.26
C GLY A 255 18.53 4.24 13.12
N VAL A 256 19.05 4.11 11.90
CA VAL A 256 20.33 3.44 11.61
C VAL A 256 21.48 4.08 12.40
N ILE A 257 21.63 5.40 12.31
CA ILE A 257 22.71 6.13 13.01
C ILE A 257 22.64 5.89 14.52
N SER A 258 21.45 6.02 15.11
CA SER A 258 21.28 5.79 16.55
C SER A 258 21.62 4.35 16.94
N GLY A 259 21.26 3.38 16.09
CA GLY A 259 21.58 1.98 16.32
C GLY A 259 23.07 1.67 16.25
N ILE A 260 23.78 2.26 15.29
CA ILE A 260 25.24 2.12 15.18
C ILE A 260 25.91 2.68 16.45
N ILE A 261 25.50 3.88 16.88
CA ILE A 261 26.08 4.53 18.07
C ILE A 261 25.88 3.64 19.30
N ILE A 262 24.68 3.11 19.50
CA ILE A 262 24.36 2.27 20.66
C ILE A 262 25.10 0.94 20.60
N GLY A 263 25.07 0.23 19.47
CA GLY A 263 25.77 -1.06 19.33
C GLY A 263 27.28 -0.95 19.50
N VAL A 264 27.90 0.16 19.04
CA VAL A 264 29.32 0.42 19.27
C VAL A 264 29.62 0.74 20.74
N ILE A 265 28.76 1.52 21.42
CA ILE A 265 28.93 1.85 22.84
C ILE A 265 28.78 0.60 23.72
N HIS A 266 27.84 -0.29 23.40
CA HIS A 266 27.64 -1.54 24.13
C HIS A 266 28.68 -2.61 23.80
N GLY A 267 29.41 -2.46 22.69
CA GLY A 267 30.43 -3.41 22.26
C GLY A 267 29.88 -4.62 21.51
N ASP A 268 28.63 -4.55 21.04
CA ASP A 268 27.99 -5.61 20.25
C ASP A 268 28.68 -5.78 18.89
N PHE A 269 29.16 -4.67 18.32
CA PHE A 269 30.02 -4.63 17.14
C PHE A 269 30.91 -3.39 17.14
N SER A 270 32.07 -3.48 16.47
CA SER A 270 32.92 -2.31 16.20
C SER A 270 32.35 -1.39 15.12
N LEU A 271 32.84 -0.15 15.04
CA LEU A 271 32.47 0.80 13.98
C LEU A 271 32.78 0.27 12.56
N LEU A 272 33.80 -0.58 12.42
CA LEU A 272 34.10 -1.20 11.12
C LEU A 272 33.12 -2.32 10.81
N GLN A 273 32.81 -3.16 11.80
CA GLN A 273 31.82 -4.23 11.67
C GLN A 273 30.41 -3.70 11.42
N SER A 274 30.06 -2.52 11.93
CA SER A 274 28.74 -1.92 11.67
C SER A 274 28.51 -1.69 10.18
N LEU A 275 29.55 -1.45 9.38
CA LEU A 275 29.41 -1.32 7.93
C LEU A 275 28.95 -2.64 7.28
N THR A 276 29.48 -3.77 7.74
CA THR A 276 29.06 -5.11 7.29
C THR A 276 27.64 -5.42 7.73
N VAL A 277 27.30 -5.14 8.99
CA VAL A 277 25.94 -5.35 9.53
C VAL A 277 24.89 -4.57 8.74
N ILE A 278 25.20 -3.33 8.37
CA ILE A 278 24.35 -2.50 7.51
C ILE A 278 24.23 -3.12 6.12
N HIS A 279 25.36 -3.49 5.51
CA HIS A 279 25.40 -4.05 4.16
C HIS A 279 24.60 -5.35 4.05
N ASP A 280 24.75 -6.27 5.01
CA ASP A 280 24.04 -7.54 5.03
C ASP A 280 22.52 -7.32 5.15
N GLY A 281 22.11 -6.35 5.97
CA GLY A 281 20.71 -5.92 6.05
C GLY A 281 20.19 -5.34 4.74
N MET A 282 21.00 -4.56 4.03
CA MET A 282 20.63 -4.00 2.71
C MET A 282 20.50 -5.09 1.63
N ILE A 283 21.40 -6.09 1.62
CA ILE A 283 21.35 -7.23 0.67
C ILE A 283 20.02 -7.97 0.78
N GLY A 284 19.50 -8.16 2.00
CA GLY A 284 18.21 -8.82 2.21
C GLY A 284 17.02 -8.18 1.47
N MET A 285 17.17 -6.93 1.03
CA MET A 285 16.15 -6.16 0.33
C MET A 285 16.37 -6.03 -1.19
N GLU A 286 17.48 -6.59 -1.72
CA GLU A 286 17.86 -6.45 -3.13
C GLU A 286 16.83 -7.10 -4.07
N ASP A 287 16.36 -8.31 -3.75
CA ASP A 287 15.35 -9.02 -4.55
C ASP A 287 14.07 -8.19 -4.71
N MET A 288 13.59 -7.60 -3.61
CA MET A 288 12.37 -6.79 -3.63
C MET A 288 12.57 -5.46 -4.37
N ALA A 289 13.77 -4.88 -4.29
CA ALA A 289 14.12 -3.69 -5.05
C ALA A 289 14.11 -3.97 -6.56
N ILE A 290 14.70 -5.09 -7.00
CA ILE A 290 14.70 -5.49 -8.41
C ILE A 290 13.27 -5.78 -8.90
N ILE A 291 12.49 -6.54 -8.12
CA ILE A 291 11.08 -6.82 -8.46
C ILE A 291 10.31 -5.50 -8.65
N THR A 292 10.52 -4.51 -7.79
CA THR A 292 9.86 -3.19 -7.88
C THR A 292 10.17 -2.48 -9.21
N ILE A 293 11.43 -2.51 -9.67
CA ILE A 293 11.83 -1.95 -10.98
C ILE A 293 11.11 -2.67 -12.11
N PHE A 294 11.09 -4.01 -12.06
CA PHE A 294 10.49 -4.84 -13.11
C PHE A 294 8.97 -4.67 -13.20
N VAL A 295 8.29 -4.57 -12.04
CA VAL A 295 6.86 -4.25 -11.98
C VAL A 295 6.61 -2.86 -12.57
N GLY A 296 7.38 -1.85 -12.18
CA GLY A 296 7.28 -0.49 -12.74
C GLY A 296 7.42 -0.43 -14.25
N GLY A 297 8.43 -1.11 -14.78
CA GLY A 297 8.63 -1.19 -16.22
C GLY A 297 7.54 -1.98 -16.94
N MET A 298 7.01 -3.05 -16.33
CA MET A 298 5.85 -3.79 -16.85
C MET A 298 4.63 -2.87 -16.96
N VAL A 299 4.34 -2.09 -15.92
CA VAL A 299 3.22 -1.14 -15.90
C VAL A 299 3.36 -0.10 -17.01
N ALA A 300 4.56 0.46 -17.22
CA ALA A 300 4.79 1.41 -18.31
C ALA A 300 4.60 0.78 -19.70
N LEU A 301 5.00 -0.48 -19.89
CA LEU A 301 4.72 -1.22 -21.12
C LEU A 301 3.21 -1.42 -21.32
N MET A 302 2.48 -1.77 -20.27
CA MET A 302 1.03 -1.95 -20.32
C MET A 302 0.31 -0.65 -20.70
N GLU A 303 0.74 0.48 -20.14
CA GLU A 303 0.22 1.80 -20.46
C GLU A 303 0.48 2.15 -21.94
N HIS A 304 1.72 1.99 -22.40
CA HIS A 304 2.09 2.23 -23.80
C HIS A 304 1.28 1.38 -24.79
N LEU A 305 1.02 0.12 -24.43
CA LEU A 305 0.22 -0.81 -25.23
C LEU A 305 -1.29 -0.55 -25.16
N GLY A 306 -1.75 0.43 -24.36
CA GLY A 306 -3.15 0.87 -24.26
C GLY A 306 -4.02 0.05 -23.30
N GLY A 307 -3.40 -0.67 -22.35
CA GLY A 307 -4.12 -1.50 -21.38
C GLY A 307 -4.96 -0.68 -20.38
N ILE A 308 -4.39 0.43 -19.89
CA ILE A 308 -5.08 1.37 -18.99
C ILE A 308 -6.29 2.00 -19.70
N ASP A 309 -6.09 2.53 -20.92
CA ASP A 309 -7.16 3.08 -21.76
C ASP A 309 -8.30 2.06 -21.99
N PHE A 310 -7.98 0.78 -22.19
CA PHE A 310 -8.98 -0.27 -22.38
C PHE A 310 -9.87 -0.48 -21.16
N LEU A 311 -9.29 -0.49 -19.95
CA LEU A 311 -10.04 -0.61 -18.71
C LEU A 311 -11.03 0.55 -18.56
N LEU A 312 -10.56 1.77 -18.84
CA LEU A 312 -11.36 3.00 -18.79
C LEU A 312 -12.57 2.94 -19.75
N GLU A 313 -12.38 2.51 -20.99
CA GLU A 313 -13.44 2.42 -22.00
C GLU A 313 -14.48 1.34 -21.70
N LYS A 314 -14.05 0.18 -21.18
CA LYS A 314 -14.95 -0.97 -21.02
C LYS A 314 -15.88 -0.82 -19.83
N LEU A 315 -15.41 -0.22 -18.74
CA LEU A 315 -16.11 -0.15 -17.46
C LEU A 315 -17.13 0.99 -17.39
N THR A 316 -17.04 1.98 -18.28
CA THR A 316 -17.97 3.11 -18.36
C THR A 316 -19.25 2.83 -19.14
N LYS A 317 -19.32 1.71 -19.88
CA LYS A 317 -20.37 1.48 -20.89
C LYS A 317 -21.73 0.97 -20.37
N ASN A 318 -21.83 0.54 -19.11
CA ASN A 318 -22.99 -0.22 -18.61
C ASN A 318 -23.60 0.26 -17.27
N THR A 319 -23.35 1.50 -16.86
CA THR A 319 -23.93 2.04 -15.62
C THR A 319 -25.42 2.38 -15.84
N LYS A 320 -26.30 2.09 -14.86
CA LYS A 320 -27.76 2.33 -14.97
C LYS A 320 -28.40 2.90 -13.70
N SER A 321 -27.64 3.10 -12.63
CA SER A 321 -28.15 3.59 -11.33
C SER A 321 -27.04 4.20 -10.48
N VAL A 322 -27.40 4.97 -9.45
CA VAL A 322 -26.45 5.53 -8.45
C VAL A 322 -25.53 4.46 -7.87
N LYS A 323 -26.11 3.35 -7.39
CA LYS A 323 -25.34 2.21 -6.84
C LYS A 323 -24.46 1.56 -7.90
N GLY A 324 -25.00 1.42 -9.12
CA GLY A 324 -24.24 0.95 -10.27
C GLY A 324 -23.03 1.85 -10.56
N GLY A 325 -23.19 3.17 -10.48
CA GLY A 325 -22.11 4.12 -10.72
C GLY A 325 -21.02 4.05 -9.66
N GLU A 326 -21.41 3.95 -8.38
CA GLU A 326 -20.46 3.72 -7.29
C GLU A 326 -19.69 2.40 -7.45
N LEU A 327 -20.37 1.31 -7.83
CA LEU A 327 -19.71 0.03 -8.13
C LEU A 327 -18.80 0.10 -9.36
N SER A 328 -19.20 0.85 -10.40
CA SER A 328 -18.36 1.08 -11.58
C SER A 328 -17.09 1.85 -11.21
N ILE A 329 -17.19 2.88 -10.35
CA ILE A 329 -16.04 3.64 -9.85
C ILE A 329 -15.12 2.73 -9.01
N ALA A 330 -15.70 1.93 -8.11
CA ALA A 330 -14.95 0.97 -7.31
C ALA A 330 -14.20 -0.03 -8.21
N ALA A 331 -14.88 -0.65 -9.18
CA ALA A 331 -14.27 -1.58 -10.11
C ALA A 331 -13.19 -0.91 -10.98
N LEU A 332 -13.42 0.33 -11.42
CA LEU A 332 -12.47 1.11 -12.21
C LEU A 332 -11.15 1.31 -11.47
N VAL A 333 -11.22 1.87 -10.26
CA VAL A 333 -10.00 2.16 -9.50
C VAL A 333 -9.31 0.87 -9.05
N SER A 334 -10.06 -0.17 -8.68
CA SER A 334 -9.50 -1.47 -8.31
C SER A 334 -8.75 -2.12 -9.48
N LEU A 335 -9.32 -2.13 -10.67
CA LEU A 335 -8.66 -2.74 -11.83
C LEU A 335 -7.43 -1.94 -12.27
N LEU A 336 -7.48 -0.61 -12.16
CA LEU A 336 -6.31 0.23 -12.37
C LEU A 336 -5.24 -0.01 -11.31
N ASP A 337 -5.62 -0.23 -10.06
CA ASP A 337 -4.66 -0.49 -8.97
C ASP A 337 -4.04 -1.89 -9.09
N ILE A 338 -4.82 -2.90 -9.45
CA ILE A 338 -4.30 -4.23 -9.83
C ILE A 338 -3.31 -4.12 -10.99
N ALA A 339 -3.58 -3.24 -11.96
CA ALA A 339 -2.76 -3.09 -13.15
C ALA A 339 -1.50 -2.26 -12.93
N THR A 340 -1.58 -1.17 -12.16
CA THR A 340 -0.49 -0.21 -11.96
C THR A 340 0.29 -0.46 -10.68
N THR A 341 -0.30 -1.19 -9.73
CA THR A 341 0.24 -1.45 -8.40
C THR A 341 0.55 -0.17 -7.62
N ASN A 342 -0.08 0.94 -8.01
CA ASN A 342 0.13 2.24 -7.43
C ASN A 342 -1.24 2.88 -7.22
N ASN A 343 -1.68 2.88 -5.96
CA ASN A 343 -2.97 3.39 -5.55
C ASN A 343 -3.14 4.87 -5.92
N THR A 344 -2.10 5.69 -5.78
CA THR A 344 -2.13 7.11 -6.16
C THR A 344 -2.31 7.30 -7.67
N VAL A 345 -1.50 6.61 -8.49
CA VAL A 345 -1.61 6.67 -9.96
C VAL A 345 -3.00 6.20 -10.42
N SER A 346 -3.51 5.14 -9.81
CA SER A 346 -4.84 4.60 -10.08
C SER A 346 -5.95 5.59 -9.78
N ILE A 347 -5.88 6.28 -8.64
CA ILE A 347 -6.84 7.33 -8.27
C ILE A 347 -6.78 8.49 -9.27
N ILE A 348 -5.58 8.94 -9.66
CA ILE A 348 -5.41 10.04 -10.62
C ILE A 348 -5.98 9.67 -11.98
N ALA A 349 -5.68 8.47 -12.48
CA ALA A 349 -6.16 7.97 -13.76
C ALA A 349 -7.69 7.75 -13.77
N ALA A 350 -8.24 7.16 -12.70
CA ALA A 350 -9.68 6.95 -12.56
C ALA A 350 -10.45 8.26 -12.32
N GLY A 351 -9.80 9.25 -11.72
CA GLY A 351 -10.41 10.46 -11.16
C GLY A 351 -11.35 11.20 -12.12
N PRO A 352 -10.92 11.61 -13.32
CA PRO A 352 -11.78 12.30 -14.29
C PRO A 352 -12.99 11.48 -14.72
N ILE A 353 -12.84 10.17 -14.90
CA ILE A 353 -13.95 9.31 -15.34
C ILE A 353 -14.92 9.03 -14.20
N ALA A 354 -14.39 8.77 -13.01
CA ALA A 354 -15.21 8.72 -11.80
C ALA A 354 -15.95 10.04 -11.59
N ARG A 355 -15.33 11.15 -12.03
CA ARG A 355 -15.93 12.46 -11.97
C ARG A 355 -17.14 12.56 -12.92
N ASP A 356 -16.98 12.14 -14.16
CA ASP A 356 -18.06 12.17 -15.17
C ASP A 356 -19.23 11.23 -14.78
N ILE A 357 -18.92 10.02 -14.27
CA ILE A 357 -19.95 9.07 -13.77
C ILE A 357 -20.76 9.71 -12.64
N ALA A 358 -20.10 10.41 -11.71
CA ALA A 358 -20.82 10.98 -10.59
C ALA A 358 -21.76 12.13 -11.01
N ASP A 359 -21.42 12.93 -12.02
CA ASP A 359 -22.31 13.97 -12.55
C ASP A 359 -23.52 13.35 -13.24
N GLU A 360 -23.31 12.31 -14.05
CA GLU A 360 -24.39 11.62 -14.79
C GLU A 360 -25.44 11.00 -13.84
N TYR A 361 -24.98 10.40 -12.74
CA TYR A 361 -25.86 9.69 -11.79
C TYR A 361 -26.16 10.47 -10.49
N GLY A 362 -25.66 11.71 -10.36
CA GLY A 362 -25.88 12.55 -9.17
C GLY A 362 -25.23 12.00 -7.88
N ILE A 363 -24.07 11.36 -7.98
CA ILE A 363 -23.34 10.78 -6.84
C ILE A 363 -22.55 11.89 -6.12
N ASP A 364 -22.60 11.92 -4.78
CA ASP A 364 -21.85 12.91 -4.00
C ASP A 364 -20.33 12.75 -4.20
N ARG A 365 -19.66 13.79 -4.68
CA ARG A 365 -18.20 13.86 -4.92
C ARG A 365 -17.36 13.35 -3.75
N ARG A 366 -17.81 13.59 -2.52
CA ARG A 366 -17.07 13.17 -1.31
C ARG A 366 -17.14 11.65 -1.12
N ARG A 367 -18.25 11.02 -1.55
CA ARG A 367 -18.37 9.56 -1.61
C ARG A 367 -17.49 9.00 -2.72
N VAL A 368 -17.47 9.64 -3.89
CA VAL A 368 -16.57 9.24 -5.01
C VAL A 368 -15.12 9.25 -4.56
N ALA A 369 -14.66 10.33 -3.91
CA ALA A 369 -13.29 10.40 -3.37
C ALA A 369 -13.01 9.30 -2.33
N SER A 370 -14.00 8.97 -1.50
CA SER A 370 -13.86 7.88 -0.52
C SER A 370 -13.79 6.49 -1.19
N ILE A 371 -14.61 6.24 -2.20
CA ILE A 371 -14.61 4.98 -2.97
C ILE A 371 -13.28 4.81 -3.71
N LEU A 372 -12.80 5.85 -4.39
CA LEU A 372 -11.52 5.83 -5.09
C LEU A 372 -10.38 5.41 -4.17
N ASP A 373 -10.37 5.95 -2.94
CA ASP A 373 -9.31 5.72 -1.98
C ASP A 373 -9.43 4.37 -1.23
N ILE A 374 -10.63 4.01 -0.77
CA ILE A 374 -10.86 2.72 -0.07
C ILE A 374 -10.47 1.56 -0.97
N PHE A 375 -10.96 1.56 -2.22
CA PHE A 375 -10.77 0.43 -3.10
C PHE A 375 -9.33 0.34 -3.62
N SER A 376 -8.67 1.46 -3.91
CA SER A 376 -7.25 1.42 -4.28
C SER A 376 -6.38 0.98 -3.10
N SER A 377 -6.55 1.54 -1.90
CA SER A 377 -5.77 1.16 -0.71
C SER A 377 -6.00 -0.30 -0.31
N ALA A 378 -7.23 -0.79 -0.40
CA ALA A 378 -7.56 -2.16 -0.05
C ALA A 378 -6.94 -3.17 -1.02
N PHE A 379 -7.00 -2.92 -2.34
CA PHE A 379 -6.34 -3.79 -3.31
C PHE A 379 -4.82 -3.73 -3.18
N ASN A 380 -4.22 -2.54 -3.03
CA ASN A 380 -2.78 -2.41 -2.88
C ASN A 380 -2.24 -3.24 -1.69
N GLY A 381 -2.96 -3.26 -0.56
CA GLY A 381 -2.63 -4.13 0.58
C GLY A 381 -2.82 -5.63 0.36
N LEU A 382 -3.43 -6.05 -0.75
CA LEU A 382 -3.73 -7.44 -1.12
C LEU A 382 -3.01 -7.90 -2.39
N LEU A 383 -2.19 -7.06 -3.02
CA LEU A 383 -1.45 -7.46 -4.22
C LEU A 383 -0.07 -7.98 -3.83
N PRO A 384 0.29 -9.24 -4.15
CA PRO A 384 1.57 -9.82 -3.73
C PRO A 384 2.80 -9.13 -4.37
N TYR A 385 2.57 -8.31 -5.39
CA TYR A 385 3.58 -7.50 -6.06
C TYR A 385 3.50 -6.01 -5.71
N ALA A 386 2.64 -5.61 -4.75
CA ALA A 386 2.57 -4.25 -4.26
C ALA A 386 3.61 -3.94 -3.19
N GLY A 387 4.03 -2.67 -3.17
CA GLY A 387 5.19 -2.22 -2.42
C GLY A 387 5.14 -2.61 -0.95
N GLN A 388 3.99 -2.48 -0.29
CA GLN A 388 3.85 -2.76 1.14
C GLN A 388 4.02 -4.25 1.47
N LEU A 389 3.49 -5.13 0.62
CA LEU A 389 3.71 -6.57 0.77
C LEU A 389 5.14 -6.97 0.37
N LEU A 390 5.74 -6.31 -0.62
CA LEU A 390 7.14 -6.51 -0.99
C LEU A 390 8.11 -6.05 0.12
N VAL A 391 7.88 -4.92 0.79
CA VAL A 391 8.66 -4.51 1.98
C VAL A 391 8.60 -5.60 3.04
N ALA A 392 7.39 -6.03 3.38
CA ALA A 392 7.17 -7.01 4.44
C ALA A 392 7.84 -8.34 4.10
N ALA A 393 7.70 -8.80 2.86
CA ALA A 393 8.34 -10.02 2.37
C ALA A 393 9.87 -9.92 2.38
N GLY A 394 10.44 -8.81 1.91
CA GLY A 394 11.89 -8.61 1.89
C GLY A 394 12.52 -8.66 3.28
N LEU A 395 11.88 -8.05 4.27
CA LEU A 395 12.39 -8.05 5.65
C LEU A 395 12.16 -9.38 6.39
N THR A 396 11.07 -10.09 6.09
CA THR A 396 10.70 -11.32 6.80
C THR A 396 11.23 -12.60 6.14
N GLY A 397 11.60 -12.54 4.87
CA GLY A 397 11.88 -13.72 4.04
C GLY A 397 10.64 -14.56 3.69
N VAL A 398 9.43 -14.11 4.05
CA VAL A 398 8.17 -14.80 3.77
C VAL A 398 7.66 -14.36 2.40
N THR A 399 7.09 -15.29 1.64
CA THR A 399 6.49 -14.94 0.35
C THR A 399 5.30 -13.98 0.51
N PRO A 400 5.17 -12.95 -0.35
CA PRO A 400 4.12 -11.94 -0.22
C PRO A 400 2.68 -12.49 -0.16
N THR A 401 2.40 -13.59 -0.85
CA THR A 401 1.10 -14.29 -0.84
C THR A 401 0.74 -14.86 0.51
N ASN A 402 1.72 -15.40 1.24
CA ASN A 402 1.50 -15.93 2.58
C ASN A 402 1.21 -14.80 3.57
N ILE A 403 1.75 -13.59 3.34
CA ILE A 403 1.43 -12.40 4.13
C ILE A 403 0.04 -11.87 3.76
N MET A 404 -0.26 -11.80 2.47
CA MET A 404 -1.49 -11.26 1.88
C MET A 404 -2.76 -11.86 2.50
N VAL A 405 -2.80 -13.18 2.72
CA VAL A 405 -3.99 -13.87 3.28
C VAL A 405 -4.32 -13.44 4.71
N TYR A 406 -3.34 -12.88 5.44
CA TYR A 406 -3.50 -12.37 6.80
C TYR A 406 -3.76 -10.87 6.87
N ASN A 407 -3.75 -10.14 5.75
CA ASN A 407 -4.16 -8.74 5.73
C ASN A 407 -5.70 -8.64 5.74
N TRP A 408 -6.29 -9.08 6.85
CA TRP A 408 -7.74 -9.10 7.05
C TRP A 408 -8.35 -7.71 7.02
N TYR A 409 -7.63 -6.69 7.46
CA TYR A 409 -8.11 -5.31 7.40
C TYR A 409 -8.41 -4.88 5.95
N SER A 410 -7.49 -5.12 5.00
CA SER A 410 -7.75 -4.81 3.59
C SER A 410 -8.91 -5.62 3.00
N ILE A 411 -9.04 -6.89 3.36
CA ILE A 411 -10.20 -7.72 2.96
C ILE A 411 -11.50 -7.12 3.49
N LEU A 412 -11.52 -6.74 4.77
CA LEU A 412 -12.67 -6.14 5.42
C LEU A 412 -13.03 -4.77 4.82
N MET A 413 -12.03 -3.97 4.42
CA MET A 413 -12.28 -2.71 3.69
C MET A 413 -13.03 -2.95 2.38
N LEU A 414 -12.68 -3.98 1.60
CA LEU A 414 -13.41 -4.33 0.36
C LEU A 414 -14.84 -4.76 0.67
N ILE A 415 -15.01 -5.66 1.66
CA ILE A 415 -16.33 -6.17 2.05
C ILE A 415 -17.24 -5.04 2.50
N PHE A 416 -16.78 -4.22 3.45
CA PHE A 416 -17.58 -3.11 3.97
C PHE A 416 -17.76 -2.00 2.93
N GLY A 417 -16.77 -1.74 2.08
CA GLY A 417 -16.89 -0.80 0.95
C GLY A 417 -18.04 -1.20 0.02
N ILE A 418 -18.12 -2.48 -0.38
CA ILE A 418 -19.22 -3.00 -1.20
C ILE A 418 -20.55 -2.91 -0.46
N ILE A 419 -20.59 -3.34 0.82
CA ILE A 419 -21.81 -3.26 1.64
C ILE A 419 -22.33 -1.81 1.71
N PHE A 420 -21.45 -0.83 1.92
CA PHE A 420 -21.86 0.57 2.04
C PHE A 420 -22.33 1.20 0.74
N ILE A 421 -21.76 0.78 -0.39
CA ILE A 421 -22.30 1.11 -1.71
C ILE A 421 -23.72 0.52 -1.88
N LEU A 422 -23.90 -0.77 -1.55
CA LEU A 422 -25.20 -1.44 -1.69
C LEU A 422 -26.28 -0.87 -0.75
N LEU A 423 -25.91 -0.47 0.46
CA LEU A 423 -26.80 0.18 1.42
C LEU A 423 -27.05 1.66 1.12
N GLY A 424 -26.19 2.30 0.30
CA GLY A 424 -26.21 3.74 0.07
C GLY A 424 -25.87 4.54 1.34
N TRP A 425 -25.06 3.97 2.24
CA TRP A 425 -24.64 4.59 3.50
C TRP A 425 -23.17 4.99 3.45
N PRO A 426 -22.71 6.07 4.13
CA PRO A 426 -23.50 7.08 4.81
C PRO A 426 -24.30 7.95 3.84
N LYS A 427 -25.59 8.14 4.14
CA LYS A 427 -26.46 9.09 3.43
C LYS A 427 -26.06 10.49 3.84
N LEU A 428 -25.48 11.25 2.92
CA LEU A 428 -25.13 12.63 3.18
C LEU A 428 -26.34 13.50 2.92
N LYS A 429 -26.66 14.41 3.85
CA LYS A 429 -27.45 15.59 3.50
C LYS A 429 -26.59 16.38 2.50
N TYR A 430 -27.15 16.72 1.34
CA TYR A 430 -26.48 17.56 0.35
C TYR A 430 -25.84 18.75 1.06
N SER A 431 -24.52 18.88 0.93
CA SER A 431 -23.85 20.08 1.43
C SER A 431 -24.24 21.21 0.49
N ASN A 432 -25.05 22.16 0.98
CA ASN A 432 -25.43 23.39 0.26
C ASN A 432 -24.23 24.18 -0.31
N ARG A 433 -22.98 23.82 0.05
CA ARG A 433 -21.75 24.39 -0.54
C ARG A 433 -21.46 23.92 -1.97
N VAL A 434 -21.78 22.68 -2.34
CA VAL A 434 -21.49 22.15 -3.69
C VAL A 434 -22.45 22.75 -4.72
N LEU A 435 -23.75 22.81 -4.38
CA LEU A 435 -24.77 23.49 -5.19
C LEU A 435 -24.44 24.96 -5.42
N LYS A 436 -23.96 25.69 -4.40
CA LYS A 436 -23.57 27.10 -4.54
C LYS A 436 -22.38 27.34 -5.50
N LYS A 437 -21.49 26.35 -5.70
CA LYS A 437 -20.36 26.49 -6.64
C LYS A 437 -20.80 26.27 -8.09
N VAL A 438 -21.67 25.26 -8.31
CA VAL A 438 -22.27 24.97 -9.63
C VAL A 438 -23.19 26.12 -10.06
N ASP A 439 -24.08 26.57 -9.17
CA ASP A 439 -25.04 27.66 -9.42
C ASP A 439 -24.32 29.01 -9.63
N LYS A 440 -23.14 29.21 -9.05
CA LYS A 440 -22.32 30.40 -9.30
C LYS A 440 -21.63 30.36 -10.68
N ASN A 441 -21.09 29.21 -11.09
CA ASN A 441 -20.49 29.03 -12.41
C ASN A 441 -21.54 29.12 -13.53
N GLU A 442 -22.73 28.53 -13.35
CA GLU A 442 -23.82 28.67 -14.32
C GLU A 442 -24.30 30.13 -14.45
N ARG A 443 -24.38 30.87 -13.34
CA ARG A 443 -24.72 32.31 -13.37
C ARG A 443 -23.62 33.18 -13.99
N GLU A 444 -22.35 32.83 -13.84
CA GLU A 444 -21.25 33.55 -14.50
C GLU A 444 -21.23 33.28 -16.01
N VAL A 445 -21.49 32.04 -16.44
CA VAL A 445 -21.60 31.69 -17.86
C VAL A 445 -22.81 32.37 -18.51
N LEU A 446 -23.97 32.40 -17.83
CA LEU A 446 -25.16 33.12 -18.31
C LEU A 446 -24.93 34.64 -18.38
N LYS A 447 -24.24 35.23 -17.40
CA LYS A 447 -23.87 36.66 -17.43
C LYS A 447 -22.90 37.02 -18.54
N ILE A 448 -22.02 36.11 -18.94
CA ILE A 448 -21.12 36.33 -20.08
C ILE A 448 -21.92 36.27 -21.38
N ALA A 449 -22.85 35.32 -21.51
CA ALA A 449 -23.72 35.18 -22.67
C ALA A 449 -24.74 36.33 -22.83
N GLU A 450 -25.15 36.99 -21.74
CA GLU A 450 -26.03 38.17 -21.79
C GLU A 450 -25.28 39.49 -22.10
N ASN A 451 -23.94 39.50 -22.00
CA ASN A 451 -23.09 40.68 -22.25
C ASN A 451 -22.24 40.59 -23.53
N SER A 452 -22.47 39.56 -24.35
CA SER A 452 -21.87 39.33 -25.68
C SER A 452 -22.96 39.24 -26.72
#